data_AF-A0A0C9V6S9-F1
#
_entry.id   AF-A0A0C9V6S9-F1
#
_cell.length_a   1.000
_cell.length_b   1.000
_cell.length_c   1.000
_cell.angle_alpha   90.00
_cell.angle_beta   90.00
_cell.angle_gamma   90.00
#
_symmetry.space_group_name_H-M   'P 1'
#
loop_
_entity.id
_entity.type
_entity.pdbx_description
1 polymer ?
#
loop_
_entity_poly.entity_id
_entity_poly.type
_entity_poly.pdbx_seq_one_letter_code
_entity_poly.pdbx_strand_id
1 'polypeptide(L)'
;MEEYFKRMVLYDNEGNATNPISFPVEGGCFRIILVTHDESTFYANDCQKNQWSHKDDKAVPQAKGEGQSLMISDFLTPEWGRLVDGDEEARLVFKAGKNCDDYFTCEELLQQVDKAIDIFEGKTQGYAVGLFLFDNAPSHQQRALDALSARKMPKGPSNGWTHKKGGPKMRPGVLLNGGFQELYFSDDNPLIPGWFKGMEQIIWECGLWPDQGLNAQCESFKCEGG
;
A
#
# COMPACT_ATOMS: atom_id res chain seq x y z
N MET A 1 -18.07 0.62 4.32
CA MET A 1 -18.06 -0.83 4.03
C MET A 1 -19.47 -1.37 3.84
N GLU A 2 -20.41 -1.07 4.75
CA GLU A 2 -21.83 -1.48 4.65
C GLU A 2 -22.52 -1.13 3.32
N GLU A 3 -22.22 0.02 2.74
CA GLU A 3 -22.80 0.43 1.47
C GLU A 3 -22.34 -0.43 0.28
N TYR A 4 -21.09 -0.89 0.30
CA TYR A 4 -20.54 -1.75 -0.75
C TYR A 4 -21.16 -3.15 -0.71
N PHE A 5 -21.43 -3.70 0.48
CA PHE A 5 -22.02 -5.03 0.62
C PHE A 5 -23.40 -5.16 -0.03
N LYS A 6 -24.17 -4.06 -0.14
CA LYS A 6 -25.48 -4.05 -0.82
C LYS A 6 -25.40 -4.36 -2.31
N ARG A 7 -24.19 -4.33 -2.89
CA ARG A 7 -23.90 -4.51 -4.32
C ARG A 7 -23.07 -5.76 -4.61
N MET A 8 -22.73 -6.54 -3.58
CA MET A 8 -21.93 -7.75 -3.66
C MET A 8 -22.80 -8.99 -3.54
N VAL A 9 -22.35 -10.08 -4.15
CA VAL A 9 -22.85 -11.42 -3.83
C VAL A 9 -22.25 -11.85 -2.49
N LEU A 10 -23.10 -12.26 -1.56
CA LEU A 10 -22.68 -12.80 -0.26
C LEU A 10 -22.86 -14.31 -0.25
N TYR A 11 -22.01 -15.01 0.49
CA TYR A 11 -22.07 -16.46 0.63
C TYR A 11 -22.32 -16.81 2.09
N ASP A 12 -23.22 -17.75 2.35
CA ASP A 12 -23.39 -18.32 3.68
C ASP A 12 -22.30 -19.37 3.99
N ASN A 13 -22.33 -19.92 5.21
CA ASN A 13 -21.35 -20.93 5.64
C ASN A 13 -21.44 -22.26 4.87
N GLU A 14 -22.52 -22.48 4.11
CA GLU A 14 -22.74 -23.66 3.27
C GLU A 14 -22.32 -23.40 1.81
N GLY A 15 -21.91 -22.16 1.50
CA GLY A 15 -21.50 -21.74 0.16
C GLY A 15 -22.66 -21.31 -0.75
N ASN A 16 -23.88 -21.12 -0.21
CA ASN A 16 -25.01 -20.64 -1.01
C ASN A 16 -24.90 -19.13 -1.24
N ALA A 17 -25.09 -18.72 -2.49
CA ALA A 17 -25.02 -17.32 -2.89
C ALA A 17 -26.33 -16.56 -2.60
N THR A 18 -26.21 -15.43 -1.94
CA THR A 18 -27.27 -14.42 -1.77
C THR A 18 -26.97 -13.24 -2.69
N ASN A 19 -27.76 -13.09 -3.74
CA ASN A 19 -27.59 -12.02 -4.72
C ASN A 19 -28.12 -10.68 -4.19
N PRO A 20 -27.42 -9.57 -4.48
CA PRO A 20 -27.87 -8.23 -4.09
C PRO A 20 -29.10 -7.79 -4.89
N ILE A 21 -29.99 -7.04 -4.24
CA ILE A 21 -31.15 -6.42 -4.91
C ILE A 21 -30.66 -5.17 -5.67
N SER A 22 -30.87 -5.15 -6.98
CA SER A 22 -30.43 -4.05 -7.85
C SER A 22 -31.12 -2.72 -7.49
N PHE A 23 -30.35 -1.64 -7.50
CA PHE A 23 -30.85 -0.26 -7.43
C PHE A 23 -30.08 0.63 -8.43
N PRO A 24 -30.65 1.77 -8.86
CA PRO A 24 -29.96 2.70 -9.75
C PRO A 24 -28.64 3.21 -9.14
N VAL A 25 -27.55 3.16 -9.91
CA VAL A 25 -26.23 3.69 -9.52
C VAL A 25 -25.80 4.71 -10.57
N GLU A 26 -25.37 5.88 -10.15
CA GLU A 26 -24.83 6.90 -11.05
C GLU A 26 -23.47 6.48 -11.62
N GLY A 27 -23.32 6.60 -12.94
CA GLY A 27 -22.01 6.60 -13.59
C GLY A 27 -21.26 5.26 -13.66
N GLY A 28 -21.90 4.12 -13.37
CA GLY A 28 -21.17 2.85 -13.42
C GLY A 28 -22.00 1.59 -13.26
N CYS A 29 -21.29 0.47 -13.13
CA CYS A 29 -21.92 -0.83 -12.97
C CYS A 29 -22.42 -1.05 -11.53
N PHE A 30 -23.62 -1.62 -11.39
CA PHE A 30 -24.19 -1.98 -10.11
C PHE A 30 -23.32 -2.98 -9.33
N ARG A 31 -22.84 -4.04 -9.98
CA ARG A 31 -22.19 -5.16 -9.30
C ARG A 31 -20.80 -4.80 -8.79
N ILE A 32 -20.51 -5.15 -7.53
CA ILE A 32 -19.17 -5.09 -6.96
C ILE A 32 -18.67 -6.50 -6.67
N ILE A 33 -17.41 -6.76 -7.01
CA ILE A 33 -16.70 -8.00 -6.67
C ILE A 33 -15.55 -7.65 -5.75
N LEU A 34 -15.53 -8.27 -4.56
CA LEU A 34 -14.43 -8.12 -3.62
C LEU A 34 -13.22 -8.91 -4.14
N VAL A 35 -12.07 -8.25 -4.24
CA VAL A 35 -10.79 -8.84 -4.59
C VAL A 35 -9.87 -8.66 -3.38
N THR A 36 -9.54 -9.75 -2.70
CA THR A 36 -8.67 -9.74 -1.51
C THR A 36 -7.26 -10.13 -1.90
N HIS A 37 -6.27 -9.50 -1.29
CA HIS A 37 -4.86 -9.75 -1.49
C HIS A 37 -4.17 -10.06 -0.16
N ASP A 38 -3.23 -11.00 -0.19
CA ASP A 38 -2.35 -11.32 0.95
C ASP A 38 -1.08 -12.06 0.46
N GLU A 39 -0.04 -12.04 1.29
CA GLU A 39 1.21 -12.75 1.07
C GLU A 39 1.46 -13.82 2.14
N SER A 40 1.84 -15.03 1.69
CA SER A 40 2.19 -16.13 2.57
C SER A 40 3.57 -16.69 2.24
N THR A 41 4.38 -16.92 3.27
CA THR A 41 5.71 -17.53 3.12
C THR A 41 5.69 -18.97 3.60
N PHE A 42 6.16 -19.87 2.76
CA PHE A 42 6.29 -21.30 3.02
C PHE A 42 7.76 -21.67 3.12
N TYR A 43 8.11 -22.56 4.05
CA TYR A 43 9.49 -22.99 4.24
C TYR A 43 9.67 -24.48 3.94
N ALA A 44 10.80 -24.83 3.33
CA ALA A 44 11.10 -26.20 2.90
C ALA A 44 11.14 -27.21 4.06
N ASN A 45 11.55 -26.76 5.25
CA ASN A 45 11.59 -27.57 6.46
C ASN A 45 10.48 -27.16 7.45
N ASP A 46 9.40 -26.51 6.98
CA ASP A 46 8.24 -26.28 7.83
C ASP A 46 7.58 -27.63 8.12
N CYS A 47 7.74 -28.12 9.35
CA CYS A 47 7.28 -29.43 9.75
C CYS A 47 6.79 -29.42 11.20
N GLN A 48 5.91 -30.38 11.51
CA GLN A 48 5.46 -30.57 12.87
C GLN A 48 6.62 -31.11 13.72
N LYS A 49 7.07 -30.32 14.70
CA LYS A 49 8.18 -30.70 15.60
C LYS A 49 7.83 -31.82 16.57
N ASN A 50 6.53 -32.10 16.74
CA ASN A 50 6.03 -33.18 17.57
C ASN A 50 5.65 -34.37 16.69
N GLN A 51 6.40 -35.47 16.82
CA GLN A 51 6.10 -36.72 16.14
C GLN A 51 6.12 -37.88 17.14
N TRP A 52 5.30 -38.89 16.90
CA TRP A 52 5.40 -40.18 17.59
C TRP A 52 6.34 -41.07 16.79
N SER A 53 7.45 -41.47 17.39
CA SER A 53 8.38 -42.44 16.79
C SER A 53 8.29 -43.79 17.50
N HIS A 54 8.56 -44.86 16.79
CA HIS A 54 8.65 -46.19 17.40
C HIS A 54 9.85 -46.25 18.35
N LYS A 55 9.79 -47.08 19.39
CA LYS A 55 10.87 -47.22 20.39
C LYS A 55 12.22 -47.65 19.79
N ASP A 56 12.17 -48.31 18.63
CA ASP A 56 13.35 -48.83 17.93
C ASP A 56 13.83 -47.88 16.82
N ASP A 57 13.14 -46.76 16.61
CA ASP A 57 13.56 -45.74 15.65
C ASP A 57 14.81 -45.03 16.16
N LYS A 58 15.77 -44.83 15.25
CA LYS A 58 16.98 -44.06 15.54
C LYS A 58 16.69 -42.58 15.34
N ALA A 59 17.14 -41.74 16.26
CA ALA A 59 17.07 -40.29 16.11
C ALA A 59 17.95 -39.86 14.93
N VAL A 60 17.34 -39.56 13.79
CA VAL A 60 18.01 -39.00 12.61
C VAL A 60 18.07 -37.48 12.78
N PRO A 61 19.26 -36.86 12.77
CA PRO A 61 19.38 -35.40 12.81
C PRO A 61 18.66 -34.76 11.63
N GLN A 62 17.84 -33.74 11.89
CA GLN A 62 17.23 -32.91 10.84
C GLN A 62 18.05 -31.66 10.59
N ALA A 63 17.92 -31.10 9.38
CA ALA A 63 18.54 -29.83 9.04
C ALA A 63 18.11 -28.75 10.04
N LYS A 64 19.07 -27.98 10.54
CA LYS A 64 18.80 -26.90 11.49
C LYS A 64 18.19 -25.71 10.74
N GLY A 65 17.01 -25.27 11.17
CA GLY A 65 16.32 -24.10 10.62
C GLY A 65 15.27 -24.45 9.57
N GLU A 66 14.56 -23.41 9.12
CA GLU A 66 13.36 -23.54 8.28
C GLU A 66 13.69 -23.90 6.81
N GLY A 67 14.95 -23.82 6.40
CA GLY A 67 15.36 -24.14 5.03
C GLY A 67 15.07 -23.00 4.06
N GLN A 68 14.87 -23.32 2.78
CA GLN A 68 14.55 -22.34 1.74
C GLN A 68 13.10 -21.85 1.90
N SER A 69 12.87 -20.57 1.62
CA SER A 69 11.55 -19.94 1.67
C SER A 69 10.98 -19.67 0.28
N LEU A 70 9.67 -19.86 0.15
CA LEU A 70 8.87 -19.52 -1.01
C LEU A 70 7.74 -18.60 -0.57
N MET A 71 7.75 -17.36 -1.02
CA MET A 71 6.66 -16.42 -0.79
C MET A 71 5.68 -16.50 -1.96
N ILE A 72 4.40 -16.58 -1.65
CA ILE A 72 3.31 -16.52 -2.62
C ILE A 72 2.49 -15.28 -2.30
N SER A 73 2.32 -14.43 -3.30
CA SER A 73 1.40 -13.30 -3.27
C SER A 73 0.27 -13.58 -4.24
N ASP A 74 -0.99 -13.46 -3.81
CA ASP A 74 -2.13 -13.87 -4.64
C ASP A 74 -3.36 -12.97 -4.44
N PHE A 75 -4.21 -12.92 -5.46
CA PHE A 75 -5.49 -12.23 -5.42
C PHE A 75 -6.62 -13.25 -5.49
N LEU A 76 -7.52 -13.18 -4.52
CA LEU A 76 -8.67 -14.06 -4.41
C LEU A 76 -9.98 -13.28 -4.49
N THR A 77 -10.99 -13.91 -5.07
CA THR A 77 -12.37 -13.43 -5.07
C THR A 77 -13.28 -14.51 -4.49
N PRO A 78 -14.38 -14.14 -3.81
CA PRO A 78 -15.34 -15.13 -3.31
C PRO A 78 -15.93 -16.01 -4.43
N GLU A 79 -16.09 -15.46 -5.63
CA GLU A 79 -16.80 -16.14 -6.72
C GLU A 79 -15.90 -17.04 -7.57
N TRP A 80 -14.64 -16.65 -7.76
CA TRP A 80 -13.73 -17.33 -8.70
C TRP A 80 -12.57 -18.03 -8.01
N GLY A 81 -12.39 -17.80 -6.71
CA GLY A 81 -11.14 -18.15 -6.03
C GLY A 81 -10.02 -17.30 -6.62
N ARG A 82 -8.98 -17.93 -7.18
CA ARG A 82 -7.82 -17.23 -7.75
C ARG A 82 -8.23 -16.35 -8.93
N LEU A 83 -7.66 -15.14 -8.97
CA LEU A 83 -7.87 -14.21 -10.07
C LEU A 83 -7.06 -14.67 -11.30
N VAL A 84 -7.76 -15.36 -12.20
CA VAL A 84 -7.23 -15.96 -13.43
C VAL A 84 -8.18 -15.68 -14.58
N ASP A 85 -7.63 -15.35 -15.74
CA ASP A 85 -8.36 -15.23 -17.01
C ASP A 85 -7.58 -15.91 -18.15
N GLY A 86 -8.12 -17.02 -18.67
CA GLY A 86 -7.38 -17.89 -19.59
C GLY A 86 -6.09 -18.44 -18.97
N ASP A 87 -4.96 -18.15 -19.61
CA ASP A 87 -3.61 -18.54 -19.16
C ASP A 87 -2.93 -17.48 -18.27
N GLU A 88 -3.57 -16.32 -18.05
CA GLU A 88 -3.05 -15.25 -17.21
C GLU A 88 -3.50 -15.42 -15.76
N GLU A 89 -2.55 -15.42 -14.82
CA GLU A 89 -2.81 -15.37 -13.38
C GLU A 89 -2.13 -14.18 -12.71
N ALA A 90 -2.80 -13.60 -11.71
CA ALA A 90 -2.30 -12.48 -10.89
C ALA A 90 -1.34 -12.93 -9.77
N ARG A 91 -1.17 -14.24 -9.61
CA ARG A 91 -0.29 -14.84 -8.61
C ARG A 91 1.17 -14.52 -8.91
N LEU A 92 1.91 -14.14 -7.88
CA LEU A 92 3.37 -14.08 -7.90
C LEU A 92 3.96 -15.15 -6.99
N VAL A 93 4.98 -15.82 -7.53
CA VAL A 93 5.80 -16.79 -6.82
C VAL A 93 7.19 -16.19 -6.66
N PHE A 94 7.57 -15.92 -5.43
CA PHE A 94 8.80 -15.23 -5.09
C PHE A 94 9.72 -16.14 -4.28
N LYS A 95 10.94 -16.37 -4.75
CA LYS A 95 11.91 -17.21 -4.04
C LYS A 95 12.77 -16.32 -3.16
N ALA A 96 12.47 -16.28 -1.86
CA ALA A 96 13.21 -15.46 -0.92
C ALA A 96 14.51 -16.16 -0.45
N GLY A 97 15.63 -15.41 -0.40
CA GLY A 97 16.88 -15.89 0.20
C GLY A 97 18.17 -15.38 -0.47
N LYS A 98 19.32 -15.61 0.18
CA LYS A 98 20.66 -15.29 -0.36
C LYS A 98 20.92 -16.10 -1.63
N ASN A 99 21.16 -15.42 -2.75
CA ASN A 99 21.20 -15.96 -4.13
C ASN A 99 19.83 -16.31 -4.75
N CYS A 100 18.75 -15.68 -4.29
CA CYS A 100 17.41 -15.77 -4.90
C CYS A 100 16.87 -14.36 -5.22
N ASP A 101 15.56 -14.16 -5.27
CA ASP A 101 14.90 -12.94 -5.80
C ASP A 101 14.98 -11.72 -4.85
N ASP A 102 15.92 -11.70 -3.90
CA ASP A 102 16.09 -10.67 -2.85
C ASP A 102 14.83 -10.47 -1.95
N TYR A 103 14.33 -9.25 -1.79
CA TYR A 103 13.17 -8.90 -0.94
C TYR A 103 12.01 -8.44 -1.80
N PHE A 104 10.78 -8.87 -1.46
CA PHE A 104 9.57 -8.38 -2.13
C PHE A 104 9.41 -6.87 -1.91
N THR A 105 9.40 -6.13 -3.01
CA THR A 105 9.40 -4.66 -3.05
C THR A 105 8.01 -4.12 -3.37
N CYS A 106 7.79 -2.85 -3.03
CA CYS A 106 6.56 -2.15 -3.39
C CYS A 106 6.41 -1.96 -4.91
N GLU A 107 7.50 -1.97 -5.67
CA GLU A 107 7.45 -1.89 -7.13
C GLU A 107 6.89 -3.19 -7.73
N GLU A 108 7.29 -4.34 -7.18
CA GLU A 108 6.73 -5.64 -7.57
C GLU A 108 5.25 -5.75 -7.21
N LEU A 109 4.85 -5.26 -6.03
CA LEU A 109 3.44 -5.17 -5.66
C LEU A 109 2.63 -4.32 -6.64
N LEU A 110 3.12 -3.14 -7.02
CA LEU A 110 2.43 -2.28 -7.98
C LEU A 110 2.25 -2.99 -9.34
N GLN A 111 3.30 -3.63 -9.85
CA GLN A 111 3.22 -4.42 -11.08
C GLN A 111 2.21 -5.57 -10.96
N GLN A 112 2.14 -6.21 -9.80
CA GLN A 112 1.16 -7.26 -9.54
C GLN A 112 -0.27 -6.72 -9.54
N VAL A 113 -0.50 -5.57 -8.91
CA VAL A 113 -1.81 -4.91 -8.86
C VAL A 113 -2.24 -4.49 -10.25
N ASP A 114 -1.35 -3.91 -11.06
CA ASP A 114 -1.64 -3.54 -12.46
C ASP A 114 -2.06 -4.79 -13.26
N LYS A 115 -1.31 -5.89 -13.15
CA LYS A 115 -1.67 -7.17 -13.79
C LYS A 115 -3.02 -7.70 -13.28
N ALA A 116 -3.28 -7.60 -11.98
CA ALA A 116 -4.55 -8.03 -11.39
C ALA A 116 -5.73 -7.22 -11.93
N ILE A 117 -5.56 -5.90 -12.11
CA ILE A 117 -6.55 -5.02 -12.73
C ILE A 117 -6.81 -5.45 -14.17
N ASP A 118 -5.77 -5.67 -14.97
CA ASP A 118 -5.93 -6.11 -16.37
C ASP A 118 -6.70 -7.44 -16.47
N ILE A 119 -6.36 -8.42 -15.62
CA ILE A 119 -7.08 -9.72 -15.56
C ILE A 119 -8.53 -9.52 -15.12
N PHE A 120 -8.78 -8.66 -14.13
CA PHE A 120 -10.13 -8.37 -13.65
C PHE A 120 -10.98 -7.72 -14.72
N GLU A 121 -10.45 -6.70 -15.41
CA GLU A 121 -11.13 -6.00 -16.50
C GLU A 121 -11.37 -6.92 -17.71
N GLY A 122 -10.41 -7.78 -18.06
CA GLY A 122 -10.57 -8.79 -19.11
C GLY A 122 -11.70 -9.78 -18.81
N LYS A 123 -11.75 -10.27 -17.57
CA LYS A 123 -12.77 -11.23 -17.11
C LYS A 123 -14.15 -10.61 -16.94
N THR A 124 -14.20 -9.34 -16.54
CA THR A 124 -15.48 -8.64 -16.27
C THR A 124 -16.00 -7.86 -17.46
N GLN A 125 -15.16 -7.45 -18.42
CA GLN A 125 -15.58 -6.69 -19.59
C GLN A 125 -16.51 -5.50 -19.23
N GLY A 126 -16.29 -4.89 -18.07
CA GLY A 126 -17.11 -3.78 -17.53
C GLY A 126 -18.45 -4.15 -16.89
N TYR A 127 -18.82 -5.43 -16.76
CA TYR A 127 -20.07 -5.83 -16.06
C TYR A 127 -19.95 -5.79 -14.53
N ALA A 128 -18.79 -5.52 -13.95
CA ALA A 128 -18.61 -5.39 -12.50
C ALA A 128 -17.50 -4.39 -12.15
N VAL A 129 -17.54 -3.86 -10.94
CA VAL A 129 -16.49 -3.02 -10.36
C VAL A 129 -15.69 -3.85 -9.34
N GLY A 130 -14.37 -3.84 -9.44
CA GLY A 130 -13.48 -4.48 -8.48
C GLY A 130 -13.30 -3.63 -7.22
N LEU A 131 -13.57 -4.19 -6.04
CA LEU A 131 -13.17 -3.60 -4.77
C LEU A 131 -11.94 -4.35 -4.25
N PHE A 132 -10.77 -3.76 -4.43
CA PHE A 132 -9.50 -4.34 -3.97
C PHE A 132 -9.28 -4.04 -2.49
N LEU A 133 -9.01 -5.09 -1.71
CA LEU A 133 -8.77 -5.04 -0.28
C LEU A 133 -7.36 -5.53 0.02
N PHE A 134 -6.60 -4.70 0.72
CA PHE A 134 -5.25 -4.96 1.19
C PHE A 134 -5.22 -4.84 2.72
N ASP A 135 -4.24 -5.49 3.34
CA ASP A 135 -3.92 -5.28 4.74
C ASP A 135 -3.14 -3.95 4.95
N ASN A 136 -2.63 -3.74 6.16
CA ASN A 136 -1.86 -2.56 6.54
C ASN A 136 -0.34 -2.81 6.61
N ALA A 137 0.18 -3.81 5.88
CA ALA A 137 1.60 -4.07 5.82
C ALA A 137 2.38 -2.80 5.40
N PRO A 138 3.62 -2.60 5.90
CA PRO A 138 4.41 -1.41 5.55
C PRO A 138 4.64 -1.23 4.04
N SER A 139 4.72 -2.33 3.28
CA SER A 139 4.80 -2.33 1.81
C SER A 139 3.56 -1.71 1.18
N HIS A 140 2.37 -2.05 1.69
CA HIS A 140 1.07 -1.57 1.19
C HIS A 140 0.83 -0.09 1.49
N GLN A 141 1.55 0.47 2.47
CA GLN A 141 1.44 1.86 2.89
C GLN A 141 2.52 2.78 2.27
N GLN A 142 3.29 2.29 1.31
CA GLN A 142 4.31 3.11 0.67
C GLN A 142 3.67 4.28 -0.08
N ARG A 143 4.08 5.49 0.30
CA ARG A 143 3.73 6.71 -0.44
C ARG A 143 4.66 6.87 -1.63
N ALA A 144 4.18 7.60 -2.65
CA ALA A 144 5.03 8.05 -3.75
C ALA A 144 6.32 8.72 -3.23
N LEU A 145 7.41 8.58 -3.98
CA LEU A 145 8.73 9.07 -3.54
C LEU A 145 8.74 10.60 -3.30
N ASP A 146 7.93 11.33 -4.05
CA ASP A 146 7.71 12.77 -3.99
C ASP A 146 6.50 13.17 -3.12
N ALA A 147 5.89 12.22 -2.40
CA ALA A 147 4.70 12.50 -1.63
C ALA A 147 4.94 13.51 -0.50
N LEU A 148 3.90 14.27 -0.19
CA LEU A 148 3.89 15.24 0.89
C LEU A 148 4.12 14.58 2.25
N SER A 149 5.05 15.15 3.02
CA SER A 149 5.35 14.70 4.37
C SER A 149 5.77 15.88 5.24
N ALA A 150 4.94 16.24 6.21
CA ALA A 150 5.28 17.25 7.23
C ALA A 150 6.37 16.77 8.20
N ARG A 151 6.71 15.46 8.18
CA ARG A 151 7.73 14.91 9.08
C ARG A 151 9.10 15.47 8.71
N LYS A 152 9.80 16.04 9.69
CA LYS A 152 11.19 16.55 9.56
C LYS A 152 11.35 17.77 8.64
N MET A 153 10.26 18.45 8.28
CA MET A 153 10.38 19.72 7.56
C MET A 153 11.16 20.73 8.42
N PRO A 154 12.16 21.44 7.87
CA PRO A 154 12.86 22.49 8.59
C PRO A 154 11.93 23.69 8.80
N LYS A 155 12.18 24.47 9.85
CA LYS A 155 11.43 25.71 10.12
C LYS A 155 11.60 26.72 8.99
N GLY A 156 12.85 27.01 8.63
CA GLY A 156 13.22 28.00 7.62
C GLY A 156 13.70 27.41 6.30
N PRO A 157 14.06 28.28 5.34
CA PRO A 157 14.53 27.85 4.03
C PRO A 157 15.77 26.97 4.10
N SER A 158 15.83 25.93 3.27
CA SER A 158 16.96 25.00 3.26
C SER A 158 17.36 24.56 1.87
N ASN A 159 18.65 24.74 1.55
CA ASN A 159 19.23 24.30 0.29
C ASN A 159 19.22 22.77 0.17
N GLY A 160 18.77 22.25 -0.96
CA GLY A 160 18.81 20.82 -1.28
C GLY A 160 18.04 19.92 -0.31
N TRP A 161 17.16 20.47 0.54
CA TRP A 161 16.42 19.66 1.50
C TRP A 161 15.33 18.84 0.81
N THR A 162 15.31 17.55 1.11
CA THR A 162 14.29 16.60 0.69
C THR A 162 13.94 15.71 1.88
N HIS A 163 12.69 15.20 1.92
CA HIS A 163 12.18 14.45 3.06
C HIS A 163 13.04 13.19 3.36
N LYS A 164 13.42 12.48 2.29
CA LYS A 164 14.45 11.43 2.32
C LYS A 164 15.72 12.01 1.71
N LYS A 165 16.84 11.99 2.46
CA LYS A 165 18.12 12.53 1.99
C LYS A 165 18.49 11.95 0.62
N GLY A 166 18.66 12.81 -0.38
CA GLY A 166 18.99 12.41 -1.75
C GLY A 166 17.81 11.89 -2.59
N GLY A 167 16.60 11.85 -2.01
CA GLY A 167 15.36 11.57 -2.74
C GLY A 167 14.83 12.80 -3.50
N PRO A 168 13.70 12.66 -4.21
CA PRO A 168 13.12 13.75 -5.00
C PRO A 168 12.58 14.89 -4.11
N LYS A 169 12.39 16.07 -4.73
CA LYS A 169 11.61 17.18 -4.13
C LYS A 169 10.18 16.69 -3.90
N MET A 170 9.56 17.11 -2.79
CA MET A 170 8.13 16.85 -2.61
C MET A 170 7.32 17.58 -3.68
N ARG A 171 6.28 16.93 -4.20
CA ARG A 171 5.33 17.54 -5.13
C ARG A 171 4.55 18.69 -4.49
N PRO A 172 3.94 19.59 -5.28
CA PRO A 172 3.11 20.65 -4.74
C PRO A 172 1.93 20.12 -3.92
N GLY A 173 1.53 20.87 -2.90
CA GLY A 173 0.26 20.67 -2.22
C GLY A 173 -0.92 21.06 -3.10
N VAL A 174 -2.09 20.49 -2.85
CA VAL A 174 -3.36 20.95 -3.45
C VAL A 174 -4.22 21.55 -2.35
N LEU A 175 -4.58 22.82 -2.51
CA LEU A 175 -5.42 23.57 -1.59
C LEU A 175 -6.91 23.27 -1.85
N LEU A 176 -7.79 23.61 -0.90
CA LEU A 176 -9.24 23.39 -1.02
C LEU A 176 -9.88 24.09 -2.23
N ASN A 177 -9.27 25.17 -2.71
CA ASN A 177 -9.70 25.89 -3.91
C ASN A 177 -9.16 25.29 -5.22
N GLY A 178 -8.47 24.15 -5.16
CA GLY A 178 -7.82 23.49 -6.30
C GLY A 178 -6.48 24.11 -6.72
N GLY A 179 -6.03 25.18 -6.05
CA GLY A 179 -4.73 25.81 -6.30
C GLY A 179 -3.57 24.96 -5.81
N PHE A 180 -2.41 25.11 -6.44
CA PHE A 180 -1.18 24.44 -6.00
C PHE A 180 -0.42 25.27 -4.95
N GLN A 181 0.07 24.58 -3.93
CA GLN A 181 0.99 25.14 -2.93
C GLN A 181 2.40 24.62 -3.22
N GLU A 182 3.21 25.47 -3.85
CA GLU A 182 4.63 25.18 -4.08
C GLU A 182 5.39 25.16 -2.74
N LEU A 183 6.16 24.11 -2.52
CA LEU A 183 6.95 23.92 -1.29
C LEU A 183 8.41 24.34 -1.43
N TYR A 184 8.82 24.60 -2.66
CA TYR A 184 10.16 25.02 -3.04
C TYR A 184 10.07 26.39 -3.71
N PHE A 185 11.11 27.19 -3.59
CA PHE A 185 11.23 28.40 -4.40
C PHE A 185 11.46 28.00 -5.86
N SER A 186 11.00 28.83 -6.80
CA SER A 186 11.29 28.65 -8.23
C SER A 186 12.81 28.57 -8.45
N ASP A 187 13.23 27.80 -9.45
CA ASP A 187 14.65 27.74 -9.84
C ASP A 187 15.13 29.09 -10.43
N ASP A 188 14.21 29.99 -10.82
CA ASP A 188 14.50 31.37 -11.23
C ASP A 188 14.62 32.37 -10.06
N ASN A 189 14.49 31.91 -8.80
CA ASN A 189 14.58 32.81 -7.65
C ASN A 189 15.99 33.42 -7.54
N PRO A 190 16.13 34.75 -7.43
CA PRO A 190 17.43 35.42 -7.52
C PRO A 190 18.36 35.18 -6.32
N LEU A 191 17.83 34.72 -5.18
CA LEU A 191 18.60 34.56 -3.94
C LEU A 191 18.74 33.09 -3.52
N ILE A 192 17.65 32.32 -3.61
CA ILE A 192 17.58 30.95 -3.09
C ILE A 192 16.85 30.02 -4.08
N PRO A 193 17.36 29.86 -5.31
CA PRO A 193 16.73 29.08 -6.36
C PRO A 193 16.57 27.61 -5.96
N GLY A 194 15.34 27.10 -6.05
CA GLY A 194 15.05 25.69 -5.77
C GLY A 194 15.15 25.26 -4.30
N TRP A 195 15.41 26.19 -3.37
CA TRP A 195 15.47 25.87 -1.93
C TRP A 195 14.09 25.44 -1.43
N PHE A 196 14.06 24.54 -0.46
CA PHE A 196 12.83 24.27 0.28
C PHE A 196 12.45 25.51 1.08
N LYS A 197 11.17 25.89 1.08
CA LYS A 197 10.68 27.12 1.72
C LYS A 197 10.79 27.13 3.25
N GLY A 198 10.61 25.96 3.86
CA GLY A 198 10.46 25.85 5.33
C GLY A 198 9.01 26.00 5.77
N MET A 199 8.67 25.39 6.91
CA MET A 199 7.30 25.37 7.43
C MET A 199 6.75 26.77 7.68
N GLU A 200 7.58 27.70 8.19
CA GLU A 200 7.15 29.05 8.52
C GLU A 200 6.64 29.81 7.29
N GLN A 201 7.42 29.82 6.22
CA GLN A 201 7.03 30.46 4.96
C GLN A 201 5.76 29.81 4.37
N ILE A 202 5.66 28.48 4.39
CA ILE A 202 4.50 27.75 3.84
C ILE A 202 3.23 28.07 4.64
N ILE A 203 3.31 28.07 5.98
CA ILE A 203 2.16 28.37 6.85
C ILE A 203 1.73 29.84 6.69
N TRP A 204 2.70 30.75 6.53
CA TRP A 204 2.44 32.16 6.26
C TRP A 204 1.75 32.38 4.91
N GLU A 205 2.23 31.72 3.84
CA GLU A 205 1.59 31.75 2.51
C GLU A 205 0.15 31.22 2.54
N CYS A 206 -0.13 30.22 3.39
CA CYS A 206 -1.48 29.69 3.61
C CYS A 206 -2.37 30.59 4.47
N GLY A 207 -1.86 31.70 5.03
CA GLY A 207 -2.62 32.57 5.93
C GLY A 207 -2.90 31.95 7.31
N LEU A 208 -2.10 30.97 7.72
CA LEU A 208 -2.28 30.21 8.96
C LEU A 208 -1.23 30.56 10.04
N TRP A 209 -0.37 31.55 9.77
CA TRP A 209 0.68 31.95 10.71
C TRP A 209 0.10 32.93 11.75
N PRO A 210 0.13 32.60 13.05
CA PRO A 210 -0.39 33.46 14.09
C PRO A 210 0.57 34.61 14.43
N ASP A 211 0.03 35.72 14.95
CA ASP A 211 0.81 36.91 15.32
C ASP A 211 1.88 36.64 16.38
N GLN A 212 1.62 35.69 17.29
CA GLN A 212 2.56 35.29 18.33
C GLN A 212 3.64 34.29 17.83
N GLY A 213 3.53 33.85 16.58
CA GLY A 213 4.38 32.82 15.99
C GLY A 213 4.04 31.40 16.44
N LEU A 214 4.70 30.42 15.82
CA LEU A 214 4.59 29.00 16.16
C LEU A 214 5.95 28.40 16.49
N ASN A 215 5.95 27.50 17.47
CA ASN A 215 7.08 26.61 17.70
C ASN A 215 7.18 25.61 16.53
N ALA A 216 8.38 25.40 16.01
CA ALA A 216 8.60 24.40 14.96
C ALA A 216 8.27 22.98 15.42
N GLN A 217 8.43 22.71 16.71
CA GLN A 217 8.12 21.44 17.35
C GLN A 217 7.86 21.67 18.84
N CYS A 218 6.79 21.07 19.38
CA CYS A 218 6.55 21.04 20.82
C CYS A 218 7.54 20.10 21.50
N GLU A 219 7.94 20.40 22.74
CA GLU A 219 8.83 19.52 23.50
C GLU A 219 8.21 18.13 23.66
N SER A 220 8.94 17.08 23.27
CA SER A 220 8.45 15.69 23.25
C SER A 220 7.13 15.48 22.49
N PHE A 221 6.79 16.33 21.51
CA PHE A 221 5.51 16.31 20.79
C PHE A 221 4.28 16.44 21.70
N LYS A 222 4.44 17.01 22.91
CA LYS A 222 3.34 17.34 23.81
C LYS A 222 2.94 18.79 23.56
N CYS A 223 1.90 18.99 22.77
CA CYS A 223 1.35 20.32 22.55
C CYS A 223 0.20 20.57 23.55
N GLU A 224 0.14 21.77 24.12
CA GLU A 224 -1.06 22.22 24.84
C GLU A 224 -2.22 22.29 23.84
N GLY A 225 -3.43 21.95 24.29
CA GLY A 225 -4.62 22.03 23.43
C GLY A 225 -4.86 23.48 22.99
N GLY A 226 -4.93 23.69 21.68
CA GLY A 226 -5.24 24.98 21.07
C GLY A 226 -6.72 25.31 21.11
#